data_AF-A0A536LS16-F1
#
_entry.id   AF-A0A536LS16-F1
#
_cell.length_a   1.000
_cell.length_b   1.000
_cell.length_c   1.000
_cell.angle_alpha   90.00
_cell.angle_beta   90.00
_cell.angle_gamma   90.00
#
_symmetry.space_group_name_H-M   'P 1'
#
loop_
_entity.id
_entity.type
_entity.pdbx_description
1 polymer ?
#
loop_
_entity_poly.entity_id
_entity_poly.type
_entity_poly.pdbx_seq_one_letter_code
_entity_poly.pdbx_strand_id
1 'polypeptide(L)'
;MKVALAVLLISLALIDARGAQASSSSTVEGTKEASATFDTQLDGIRNSVEISVAETDLTTAEGTERGLHANIEILQADSRRGDTRIVDVAGGVDTQPGGFQLKDDLSTASLHVTIPVCGAKLLHNGHLKQRAFSECFDLHVDLRWTGTGEIVSNSGADDYPAGDCTVHVISSYRRRASLATGTISAGAINFTPGDSMTSSIAITSRSTAATCPD
;
A
#
# COMPACT_ATOMS: atom_id res chain seq x y z
N MET A 1 48.39 -14.14 -74.12
CA MET A 1 47.42 -13.83 -73.05
C MET A 1 48.05 -12.75 -72.19
N LYS A 2 47.69 -11.48 -72.41
CA LYS A 2 46.54 -10.75 -71.88
C LYS A 2 46.69 -10.37 -70.39
N VAL A 3 47.05 -9.10 -70.21
CA VAL A 3 46.40 -8.09 -69.32
C VAL A 3 46.75 -8.11 -67.82
N ALA A 4 47.20 -6.93 -67.39
CA ALA A 4 47.42 -6.43 -66.04
C ALA A 4 46.16 -6.35 -65.17
N LEU A 5 46.30 -6.20 -63.85
CA LEU A 5 45.70 -5.08 -63.09
C LEU A 5 46.11 -5.15 -61.60
N ALA A 6 46.60 -4.03 -61.09
CA ALA A 6 46.57 -3.73 -59.66
C ALA A 6 45.12 -3.42 -59.25
N VAL A 7 44.66 -3.94 -58.10
CA VAL A 7 43.46 -3.42 -57.43
C VAL A 7 43.74 -3.29 -55.93
N LEU A 8 43.76 -2.02 -55.56
CA LEU A 8 43.58 -1.41 -54.25
C LEU A 8 42.31 -1.96 -53.56
N LEU A 9 42.41 -2.52 -52.35
CA LEU A 9 41.25 -2.79 -51.48
C LEU A 9 41.60 -2.29 -50.08
N ILE A 10 41.33 -1.01 -49.83
CA ILE A 10 40.17 -0.51 -49.06
C ILE A 10 40.27 -0.93 -47.60
N SER A 11 40.71 0.05 -46.82
CA SER A 11 40.57 0.16 -45.38
C SER A 11 39.12 -0.13 -44.96
N LEU A 12 38.84 -1.35 -44.52
CA LEU A 12 37.75 -1.57 -43.58
C LEU A 12 38.37 -1.46 -42.20
N ALA A 13 38.34 -0.22 -41.69
CA ALA A 13 38.24 -0.03 -40.26
C ALA A 13 37.14 -0.98 -39.79
N LEU A 14 37.51 -1.99 -39.01
CA LEU A 14 36.60 -2.57 -38.04
C LEU A 14 36.23 -1.39 -37.14
N ILE A 15 35.19 -0.67 -37.55
CA ILE A 15 34.35 0.04 -36.61
C ILE A 15 33.86 -1.11 -35.75
N ASP A 16 34.55 -1.32 -34.63
CA ASP A 16 33.93 -1.86 -33.43
C ASP A 16 32.75 -0.92 -33.18
N ALA A 17 31.64 -1.17 -33.87
CA ALA A 17 30.33 -0.86 -33.39
C ALA A 17 30.19 -1.77 -32.16
N ARG A 18 30.87 -1.37 -31.07
CA ARG A 18 30.32 -1.50 -29.75
C ARG A 18 28.97 -0.82 -29.89
N GLY A 19 27.95 -1.60 -30.25
CA GLY A 19 26.57 -1.19 -30.10
C GLY A 19 26.53 -0.68 -28.68
N ALA A 20 26.36 0.62 -28.56
CA ALA A 20 26.36 1.24 -27.26
C ALA A 20 25.18 0.57 -26.50
N GLN A 21 25.49 0.14 -25.28
CA GLN A 21 24.54 -0.64 -24.51
C GLN A 21 23.60 0.36 -23.87
N ALA A 22 22.41 0.49 -24.46
CA ALA A 22 21.29 1.22 -23.88
C ALA A 22 21.25 0.98 -22.36
N SER A 23 21.35 2.04 -21.56
CA SER A 23 21.28 1.91 -20.12
C SER A 23 19.87 1.50 -19.74
N SER A 24 19.74 0.38 -19.02
CA SER A 24 18.46 -0.09 -18.49
C SER A 24 18.45 -0.02 -16.97
N SER A 25 17.38 0.54 -16.42
CA SER A 25 17.06 0.44 -15.00
C SER A 25 15.72 -0.26 -14.86
N SER A 26 15.53 -1.02 -13.79
CA SER A 26 14.26 -1.67 -13.49
C SER A 26 13.98 -1.60 -11.99
N THR A 27 12.72 -1.31 -11.68
CA THR A 27 12.17 -1.27 -10.34
C THR A 27 10.93 -2.15 -10.30
N VAL A 28 10.84 -3.03 -9.32
CA VAL A 28 9.65 -3.85 -9.08
C VAL A 28 9.10 -3.54 -7.70
N GLU A 29 7.87 -3.06 -7.66
CA GLU A 29 7.10 -2.80 -6.46
C GLU A 29 6.01 -3.86 -6.31
N GLY A 30 5.87 -4.42 -5.11
CA GLY A 30 4.79 -5.32 -4.76
C GLY A 30 4.17 -4.89 -3.45
N THR A 31 2.85 -4.70 -3.43
CA THR A 31 2.10 -4.26 -2.24
C THR A 31 1.07 -5.30 -1.87
N LYS A 32 1.09 -5.75 -0.63
CA LYS A 32 0.04 -6.56 -0.01
C LYS A 32 -0.78 -5.65 0.89
N GLU A 33 -2.10 -5.66 0.73
CA GLU A 33 -2.99 -4.72 1.41
C GLU A 33 -4.16 -5.43 2.09
N ALA A 34 -4.61 -4.89 3.22
CA ALA A 34 -5.87 -5.25 3.84
C ALA A 34 -6.53 -4.03 4.47
N SER A 35 -7.86 -3.99 4.45
CA SER A 35 -8.64 -2.94 5.10
C SER A 35 -9.92 -3.50 5.72
N ALA A 36 -10.40 -2.80 6.75
CA ALA A 36 -11.67 -3.12 7.40
C ALA A 36 -12.28 -1.89 8.05
N THR A 37 -13.61 -1.86 8.08
CA THR A 37 -14.39 -0.94 8.90
C THR A 37 -15.22 -1.71 9.92
N PHE A 38 -15.30 -1.19 11.14
CA PHE A 38 -16.14 -1.70 12.22
C PHE A 38 -17.03 -0.57 12.71
N ASP A 39 -18.34 -0.80 12.77
CA ASP A 39 -19.29 0.15 13.34
C ASP A 39 -20.02 -0.47 14.52
N THR A 40 -20.15 0.30 15.60
CA THR A 40 -21.03 0.01 16.74
C THR A 40 -21.99 1.15 16.96
N GLN A 41 -23.18 0.83 17.45
CA GLN A 41 -24.04 1.82 18.07
C GLN A 41 -24.65 1.21 19.34
N LEU A 42 -24.30 1.77 20.50
CA LEU A 42 -24.84 1.36 21.79
C LEU A 42 -25.22 2.60 22.60
N ASP A 43 -26.45 2.61 23.13
CA ASP A 43 -26.95 3.68 23.99
C ASP A 43 -26.67 5.10 23.43
N GLY A 44 -26.93 5.33 22.14
CA GLY A 44 -26.71 6.63 21.50
C GLY A 44 -25.26 7.06 21.29
N ILE A 45 -24.29 6.17 21.57
CA ILE A 45 -22.89 6.32 21.17
C ILE A 45 -22.65 5.46 19.92
N ARG A 46 -22.26 6.09 18.82
CA ARG A 46 -21.73 5.39 17.66
C ARG A 46 -20.20 5.38 17.73
N ASN A 47 -19.57 4.23 17.54
CA ASN A 47 -18.13 4.16 17.24
C ASN A 47 -17.93 3.58 15.84
N SER A 48 -17.06 4.20 15.07
CA SER A 48 -16.59 3.72 13.77
C SER A 48 -15.09 3.59 13.85
N VAL A 49 -14.56 2.45 13.44
CA VAL A 49 -13.12 2.19 13.36
C VAL A 49 -12.80 1.82 11.94
N GLU A 50 -11.87 2.54 11.32
CA GLU A 50 -11.33 2.21 10.02
C GLU A 50 -9.84 1.86 10.17
N ILE A 51 -9.44 0.73 9.61
CA ILE A 51 -8.05 0.31 9.57
C ILE A 51 -7.66 -0.05 8.15
N SER A 52 -6.48 0.39 7.74
CA SER A 52 -5.79 -0.14 6.56
C SER A 52 -4.35 -0.46 6.87
N VAL A 53 -3.84 -1.49 6.20
CA VAL A 53 -2.47 -1.95 6.28
C VAL A 53 -1.96 -2.25 4.89
N ALA A 54 -0.72 -1.86 4.62
CA ALA A 54 0.03 -2.17 3.42
C ALA A 54 1.43 -2.65 3.81
N GLU A 55 1.87 -3.78 3.26
CA GLU A 55 3.28 -4.18 3.27
C GLU A 55 3.79 -4.10 1.84
N THR A 56 4.83 -3.29 1.63
CA THR A 56 5.39 -2.97 0.32
C THR A 56 6.83 -3.47 0.24
N ASP A 57 7.11 -4.20 -0.83
CA ASP A 57 8.44 -4.60 -1.26
C ASP A 57 8.84 -3.77 -2.49
N LEU A 58 9.95 -3.04 -2.41
CA LEU A 58 10.52 -2.29 -3.52
C LEU A 58 11.90 -2.86 -3.88
N THR A 59 12.00 -3.48 -5.05
CA THR A 59 13.25 -4.04 -5.57
C THR A 59 13.83 -3.13 -6.64
N THR A 60 15.09 -2.75 -6.44
CA THR A 60 15.91 -1.91 -7.33
C THR A 60 17.23 -2.63 -7.64
N ALA A 61 18.14 -2.00 -8.38
CA ALA A 61 19.47 -2.56 -8.64
C ALA A 61 20.32 -2.64 -7.35
N GLU A 62 20.03 -1.76 -6.39
CA GLU A 62 20.73 -1.63 -5.11
C GLU A 62 20.27 -2.69 -4.08
N GLY A 63 19.10 -3.30 -4.30
CA GLY A 63 18.54 -4.34 -3.44
C GLY A 63 17.03 -4.22 -3.27
N THR A 64 16.50 -4.98 -2.31
CA THR A 64 15.07 -4.94 -1.94
C THR A 64 14.89 -4.23 -0.61
N GLU A 65 14.12 -3.15 -0.61
CA GLU A 65 13.59 -2.51 0.58
C GLU A 65 12.19 -3.04 0.88
N ARG A 66 11.87 -3.16 2.16
CA ARG A 66 10.57 -3.65 2.61
C ARG A 66 10.07 -2.78 3.76
N GLY A 67 8.79 -2.45 3.75
CA GLY A 67 8.17 -1.66 4.79
C GLY A 67 6.72 -2.04 5.02
N LEU A 68 6.29 -1.91 6.27
CA LEU A 68 4.89 -2.05 6.66
C LEU A 68 4.36 -0.70 7.10
N HIS A 69 3.25 -0.28 6.49
CA HIS A 69 2.46 0.88 6.88
C HIS A 69 1.11 0.39 7.40
N ALA A 70 0.73 0.76 8.62
CA ALA A 70 -0.61 0.54 9.14
C ALA A 70 -1.16 1.84 9.69
N ASN A 71 -2.41 2.16 9.33
CA ASN A 71 -3.10 3.37 9.75
C ASN A 71 -4.49 3.01 10.30
N ILE A 72 -4.91 3.78 11.30
CA ILE A 72 -6.20 3.58 11.97
C ILE A 72 -6.85 4.93 12.27
N GLU A 73 -8.17 4.99 12.09
CA GLU A 73 -9.02 6.10 12.46
C GLU A 73 -10.16 5.58 13.35
N ILE A 74 -10.44 6.28 14.44
CA ILE A 74 -11.55 5.98 15.35
C ILE A 74 -12.41 7.23 15.49
N LEU A 75 -13.64 7.12 15.03
CA LEU A 75 -14.67 8.15 15.15
C LEU A 75 -15.72 7.70 16.18
N GLN A 76 -15.86 8.43 17.28
CA GLN A 76 -16.96 8.27 18.22
C GLN A 76 -17.90 9.46 18.16
N ALA A 77 -19.19 9.22 18.05
CA ALA A 77 -20.24 10.23 18.11
C ALA A 77 -21.24 9.92 19.23
N ASP A 78 -21.35 10.79 20.24
CA ASP A 78 -22.36 10.69 21.32
C ASP A 78 -23.50 11.70 21.06
N SER A 79 -24.68 11.18 20.75
CA SER A 79 -25.87 11.99 20.44
C SER A 79 -26.84 12.16 21.61
N ARG A 80 -26.55 11.58 22.79
CA ARG A 80 -27.48 11.59 23.93
C ARG A 80 -27.67 12.97 24.58
N ARG A 81 -26.78 13.92 24.34
CA ARG A 81 -26.71 15.19 25.09
C ARG A 81 -27.31 16.38 24.36
N GLY A 82 -28.14 16.17 23.34
CA GLY A 82 -28.74 17.23 22.52
C GLY A 82 -27.76 17.85 21.52
N ASP A 83 -26.49 18.00 21.89
CA ASP A 83 -25.36 18.30 21.01
C ASP A 83 -24.53 17.03 20.76
N THR A 84 -24.33 16.67 19.49
CA THR A 84 -23.47 15.54 19.12
C THR A 84 -22.02 15.85 19.46
N ARG A 85 -21.45 15.10 20.41
CA ARG A 85 -20.01 15.17 20.68
C ARG A 85 -19.29 14.18 19.79
N ILE A 86 -18.39 14.70 18.96
CA ILE A 86 -17.54 13.89 18.08
C ILE A 86 -16.13 13.85 18.66
N VAL A 87 -15.58 12.65 18.77
CA VAL A 87 -14.17 12.35 19.05
C VAL A 87 -13.63 11.63 17.82
N ASP A 88 -12.62 12.21 17.18
CA ASP A 88 -11.95 11.61 16.01
C ASP A 88 -10.46 11.51 16.32
N VAL A 89 -9.95 10.29 16.51
CA VAL A 89 -8.53 10.03 16.74
C VAL A 89 -7.96 9.21 15.60
N ALA A 90 -6.73 9.49 15.20
CA ALA A 90 -6.05 8.74 14.16
C ALA A 90 -4.60 8.44 14.56
N GLY A 91 -4.07 7.36 14.01
CA GLY A 91 -2.70 6.94 14.22
C GLY A 91 -2.17 6.17 13.02
N GLY A 92 -0.86 6.05 12.98
CA GLY A 92 -0.18 5.29 11.95
C GLY A 92 1.20 4.86 12.42
N VAL A 93 1.69 3.78 11.83
CA VAL A 93 3.04 3.30 12.11
C VAL A 93 3.69 2.83 10.82
N ASP A 94 4.93 3.27 10.65
CA ASP A 94 5.87 2.76 9.63
C ASP A 94 6.89 1.89 10.36
N THR A 95 6.93 0.60 10.04
CA THR A 95 7.81 -0.36 10.71
C THR A 95 8.53 -1.28 9.74
N GLN A 96 9.52 -2.02 10.25
CA GLN A 96 10.10 -3.14 9.53
C GLN A 96 9.02 -4.18 9.18
N PRO A 97 9.14 -4.86 8.03
CA PRO A 97 8.19 -5.89 7.62
C PRO A 97 8.04 -6.98 8.69
N GLY A 98 6.82 -7.52 8.81
CA GLY A 98 6.46 -8.47 9.85
C GLY A 98 5.26 -8.02 10.66
N GLY A 99 4.43 -8.99 11.06
CA GLY A 99 3.14 -8.74 11.72
C GLY A 99 1.96 -8.73 10.76
N PHE A 100 2.14 -8.36 9.49
CA PHE A 100 1.15 -8.57 8.44
C PHE A 100 1.51 -9.79 7.58
N GLN A 101 0.53 -10.64 7.29
CA GLN A 101 0.69 -11.78 6.40
C GLN A 101 -0.54 -11.90 5.53
N LEU A 102 -0.36 -11.84 4.20
CA LEU A 102 -1.41 -12.08 3.22
C LEU A 102 -0.99 -13.19 2.27
N LYS A 103 -1.87 -14.18 2.11
CA LYS A 103 -1.68 -15.26 1.13
C LYS A 103 -1.92 -14.76 -0.29
N ASP A 104 -1.10 -15.25 -1.23
CA ASP A 104 -1.12 -14.81 -2.63
C ASP A 104 -2.41 -15.21 -3.40
N ASP A 105 -3.17 -16.15 -2.86
CA ASP A 105 -4.50 -16.54 -3.35
C ASP A 105 -5.64 -15.68 -2.80
N LEU A 106 -5.33 -14.65 -1.99
CA LEU A 106 -6.31 -13.80 -1.31
C LEU A 106 -7.35 -14.61 -0.51
N SER A 107 -6.96 -15.74 0.07
CA SER A 107 -7.85 -16.53 0.93
C SER A 107 -7.88 -15.99 2.36
N THR A 108 -6.74 -15.57 2.90
CA THR A 108 -6.62 -15.08 4.28
C THR A 108 -5.54 -14.03 4.41
N ALA A 109 -5.76 -13.05 5.29
CA ALA A 109 -4.72 -12.18 5.84
C ALA A 109 -4.77 -12.14 7.37
N SER A 110 -3.66 -11.78 8.00
CA SER A 110 -3.59 -11.52 9.44
C SER A 110 -2.69 -10.33 9.73
N LEU A 111 -3.02 -9.55 10.75
CA LEU A 111 -2.24 -8.42 11.24
C LEU A 111 -2.09 -8.54 12.75
N HIS A 112 -0.86 -8.46 13.24
CA HIS A 112 -0.54 -8.27 14.65
C HIS A 112 0.42 -7.09 14.77
N VAL A 113 -0.06 -5.95 15.26
CA VAL A 113 0.72 -4.70 15.34
C VAL A 113 0.24 -3.82 16.49
N THR A 114 1.13 -2.94 16.97
CA THR A 114 0.76 -1.85 17.88
C THR A 114 0.86 -0.53 17.12
N ILE A 115 -0.23 0.25 17.08
CA ILE A 115 -0.31 1.54 16.39
C ILE A 115 -0.45 2.64 17.45
N PRO A 116 0.50 3.60 17.52
CA PRO A 116 0.35 4.76 18.37
C PRO A 116 -0.73 5.69 17.79
N VAL A 117 -1.71 6.04 18.60
CA VAL A 117 -2.79 6.97 18.24
C VAL A 117 -2.62 8.25 19.05
N CYS A 118 -2.59 9.38 18.35
CA CYS A 118 -2.31 10.67 18.96
C CYS A 118 -3.46 11.66 18.68
N GLY A 119 -4.10 12.12 19.76
CA GLY A 119 -5.00 13.27 19.77
C GLY A 119 -6.34 13.13 19.06
N ALA A 120 -7.39 13.65 19.72
CA ALA A 120 -8.73 13.74 19.17
C ALA A 120 -8.99 15.10 18.49
N LYS A 121 -9.48 15.11 17.25
CA LYS A 121 -10.25 16.25 16.72
C LYS A 121 -11.62 16.23 17.38
N LEU A 122 -11.97 17.33 18.05
CA LEU A 122 -13.28 17.51 18.66
C LEU A 122 -14.09 18.51 17.84
N LEU A 123 -15.34 18.17 17.55
CA LEU A 123 -16.27 19.13 16.97
C LEU A 123 -16.65 20.17 18.04
N HIS A 124 -16.39 21.44 17.76
CA HIS A 124 -16.77 22.56 18.61
C HIS A 124 -17.42 23.66 17.75
N ASN A 125 -18.70 23.95 18.00
CA ASN A 125 -19.51 24.91 17.24
C ASN A 125 -19.49 24.67 15.73
N GLY A 126 -19.62 23.41 15.30
CA GLY A 126 -19.64 23.04 13.87
C GLY A 126 -18.27 22.99 13.19
N HIS A 127 -17.17 23.27 13.90
CA HIS A 127 -15.81 23.17 13.37
C HIS A 127 -15.01 22.09 14.11
N LEU A 128 -14.34 21.21 13.37
CA LEU A 128 -13.35 20.29 13.96
C LEU A 128 -12.13 21.11 14.38
N LYS A 129 -11.90 21.22 15.69
CA LYS A 129 -10.68 21.83 16.22
C LYS A 129 -9.75 20.70 16.64
N GLN A 130 -8.55 20.68 16.05
CA GLN A 130 -7.45 19.86 16.56
C GLN A 130 -7.14 20.37 17.97
N ARG A 131 -7.45 19.59 19.00
CA ARG A 131 -6.88 19.84 20.31
C ARG A 131 -5.49 19.21 20.29
N ALA A 132 -4.48 19.99 20.68
CA ALA A 132 -3.21 19.45 21.09
C ALA A 132 -3.45 18.64 22.38
N PHE A 133 -3.79 17.37 22.24
CA PHE A 133 -3.67 16.43 23.34
C PHE A 133 -2.22 15.95 23.34
N SER A 134 -1.54 16.12 24.47
CA SER A 134 -0.16 15.69 24.70
C SER A 134 -0.03 14.18 24.95
N GLU A 135 -1.15 13.47 24.97
CA GLU A 135 -1.23 12.06 25.35
C GLU A 135 -1.61 11.23 24.12
N CYS A 136 -0.62 10.49 23.61
CA CYS A 136 -0.85 9.38 22.71
C CYS A 136 -1.13 8.12 23.54
N PHE A 137 -1.82 7.16 22.95
CA PHE A 137 -1.98 5.82 23.52
C PHE A 137 -1.78 4.77 22.44
N ASP A 138 -1.37 3.59 22.88
CA ASP A 138 -1.12 2.46 21.99
C ASP A 138 -2.41 1.68 21.75
N LEU A 139 -2.72 1.43 20.47
CA LEU A 139 -3.72 0.46 20.05
C LEU A 139 -3.05 -0.85 19.69
N HIS A 140 -3.44 -1.93 20.35
CA HIS A 140 -3.08 -3.27 19.97
C HIS A 140 -4.10 -3.80 18.96
N VAL A 141 -3.62 -4.14 17.77
CA VAL A 141 -4.41 -4.65 16.66
C VAL A 141 -4.02 -6.11 16.44
N ASP A 142 -5.00 -6.99 16.58
CA ASP A 142 -4.91 -8.41 16.23
C ASP A 142 -6.13 -8.77 15.38
N LEU A 143 -5.94 -8.81 14.06
CA LEU A 143 -7.02 -8.99 13.10
C LEU A 143 -6.71 -10.10 12.12
N ARG A 144 -7.78 -10.77 11.69
CA ARG A 144 -7.76 -11.78 10.62
C ARG A 144 -8.83 -11.46 9.58
N TRP A 145 -8.40 -11.35 8.33
CA TRP A 145 -9.25 -11.26 7.17
C TRP A 145 -9.44 -12.64 6.54
N THR A 146 -10.69 -12.97 6.22
CA THR A 146 -11.03 -14.16 5.42
C THR A 146 -11.68 -13.70 4.13
N GLY A 147 -11.10 -14.07 2.99
CA GLY A 147 -11.61 -13.69 1.67
C GLY A 147 -13.00 -14.25 1.40
N THR A 148 -13.89 -13.41 0.88
CA THR A 148 -15.28 -13.74 0.55
C THR A 148 -15.55 -13.43 -0.92
N GLY A 149 -16.41 -14.23 -1.55
CA GLY A 149 -16.76 -14.06 -2.97
C GLY A 149 -15.59 -14.30 -3.93
N GLU A 150 -15.70 -13.72 -5.13
CA GLU A 150 -14.74 -13.88 -6.23
C GLU A 150 -13.58 -12.87 -6.14
N ILE A 151 -12.47 -13.19 -6.81
CA ILE A 151 -11.34 -12.28 -6.97
C ILE A 151 -11.58 -11.43 -8.21
N VAL A 152 -11.49 -10.11 -8.05
CA VAL A 152 -11.46 -9.15 -9.15
C VAL A 152 -10.01 -8.85 -9.48
N SER A 153 -9.65 -8.89 -10.76
CA SER A 153 -8.28 -8.64 -11.22
C SER A 153 -8.25 -7.73 -12.42
N ASN A 154 -7.30 -6.81 -12.44
CA ASN A 154 -6.98 -5.95 -13.58
C ASN A 154 -5.47 -5.94 -13.80
N SER A 155 -5.05 -5.76 -15.05
CA SER A 155 -3.65 -5.57 -15.40
C SER A 155 -3.55 -4.62 -16.58
N GLY A 156 -2.45 -3.88 -16.65
CA GLY A 156 -2.18 -2.95 -17.74
C GLY A 156 -0.70 -2.84 -18.01
N ALA A 157 -0.38 -2.43 -19.23
CA ALA A 157 0.95 -1.99 -19.62
C ALA A 157 0.83 -0.61 -20.26
N ASP A 158 1.80 0.25 -19.98
CA ASP A 158 1.87 1.60 -20.53
C ASP A 158 3.32 1.96 -20.81
N ASP A 159 3.53 2.72 -21.89
CA ASP A 159 4.83 3.20 -22.31
C ASP A 159 4.76 4.72 -22.47
N TYR A 160 5.65 5.45 -21.82
CA TYR A 160 5.71 6.91 -21.97
C TYR A 160 7.14 7.43 -22.08
N PRO A 161 7.34 8.53 -22.83
CA PRO A 161 8.65 9.17 -22.91
C PRO A 161 9.00 9.89 -21.61
N ALA A 162 10.25 9.77 -21.16
CA ALA A 162 10.82 10.51 -20.03
C ALA A 162 12.21 11.03 -20.42
N GLY A 163 12.27 12.26 -20.92
CA GLY A 163 13.47 12.77 -21.60
C GLY A 163 13.73 11.98 -22.87
N ASP A 164 14.98 11.55 -23.07
CA ASP A 164 15.36 10.72 -24.21
C ASP A 164 15.04 9.23 -23.98
N CYS A 165 14.65 8.85 -22.75
CA CYS A 165 14.33 7.48 -22.40
C CYS A 165 12.86 7.14 -22.67
N THR A 166 12.58 5.87 -22.91
CA THR A 166 11.23 5.30 -22.86
C THR A 166 11.05 4.55 -21.55
N VAL A 167 9.99 4.87 -20.81
CA VAL A 167 9.64 4.18 -19.56
C VAL A 167 8.50 3.22 -19.84
N HIS A 168 8.74 1.95 -19.54
CA HIS A 168 7.81 0.85 -19.62
C HIS A 168 7.24 0.56 -18.23
N VAL A 169 5.92 0.61 -18.08
CA VAL A 169 5.23 0.27 -16.84
C VAL A 169 4.32 -0.91 -17.08
N ILE A 170 4.46 -1.95 -16.27
CA ILE A 170 3.53 -3.07 -16.21
C ILE A 170 2.94 -3.08 -14.81
N SER A 171 1.62 -3.14 -14.70
CA SER A 171 0.93 -3.21 -13.42
C SER A 171 -0.11 -4.33 -13.40
N SER A 172 -0.29 -4.91 -12.23
CA SER A 172 -1.36 -5.85 -11.95
C SER A 172 -1.94 -5.56 -10.57
N TYR A 173 -3.25 -5.77 -10.47
CA TYR A 173 -4.03 -5.56 -9.26
C TYR A 173 -5.00 -6.72 -9.10
N ARG A 174 -5.02 -7.32 -7.92
CA ARG A 174 -5.97 -8.37 -7.54
C ARG A 174 -6.58 -7.99 -6.21
N ARG A 175 -7.90 -8.01 -6.12
CA ARG A 175 -8.65 -7.70 -4.90
C ARG A 175 -9.70 -8.76 -4.64
N ARG A 176 -9.96 -9.01 -3.37
CA ARG A 176 -11.10 -9.79 -2.92
C ARG A 176 -11.83 -9.05 -1.81
N ALA A 177 -13.16 -9.13 -1.79
CA ALA A 177 -13.90 -8.80 -0.59
C ALA A 177 -13.48 -9.74 0.54
N SER A 178 -13.66 -9.32 1.78
CA SER A 178 -13.34 -10.15 2.94
C SER A 178 -14.24 -9.85 4.12
N LEU A 179 -14.12 -10.69 5.14
CA LEU A 179 -14.64 -10.47 6.48
C LEU A 179 -13.45 -10.37 7.43
N ALA A 180 -13.29 -9.24 8.12
CA ALA A 180 -12.28 -9.09 9.15
C ALA A 180 -12.87 -9.35 10.53
N THR A 181 -12.13 -10.08 11.35
CA THR A 181 -12.50 -10.50 12.70
C THR A 181 -11.29 -10.34 13.61
N GLY A 182 -11.50 -10.15 14.92
CA GLY A 182 -10.43 -9.99 15.90
C GLY A 182 -10.64 -8.78 16.80
N THR A 183 -9.54 -8.26 17.35
CA THR A 183 -9.54 -7.23 18.38
C THR A 183 -8.71 -6.01 17.98
N ILE A 184 -9.28 -4.82 18.12
CA ILE A 184 -8.56 -3.56 18.18
C ILE A 184 -8.79 -3.01 19.58
N SER A 185 -7.75 -2.84 20.40
CA SER A 185 -7.93 -2.51 21.82
C SER A 185 -6.89 -1.53 22.36
N ALA A 186 -7.33 -0.70 23.32
CA ALA A 186 -6.44 0.11 24.17
C ALA A 186 -6.70 -0.25 25.63
N GLY A 187 -5.74 -0.90 26.28
CA GLY A 187 -5.92 -1.39 27.65
C GLY A 187 -7.11 -2.36 27.76
N ALA A 188 -8.14 -1.97 28.53
CA ALA A 188 -9.34 -2.77 28.73
C ALA A 188 -10.48 -2.49 27.73
N ILE A 189 -10.31 -1.52 26.82
CA ILE A 189 -11.34 -1.12 25.87
C ILE A 189 -11.12 -1.87 24.55
N ASN A 190 -12.13 -2.60 24.09
CA ASN A 190 -12.15 -3.20 22.76
C ASN A 190 -13.05 -2.37 21.82
N PHE A 191 -12.49 -1.96 20.68
CA PHE A 191 -13.14 -1.15 19.67
C PHE A 191 -13.76 -1.98 18.53
N THR A 192 -13.47 -3.29 18.46
CA THR A 192 -14.12 -4.21 17.51
C THR A 192 -15.18 -5.05 18.23
N PRO A 193 -16.48 -4.76 18.05
CA PRO A 193 -17.57 -5.48 18.73
C PRO A 193 -17.82 -6.89 18.19
N GLY A 194 -17.22 -7.22 17.04
CA GLY A 194 -17.58 -8.34 16.19
C GLY A 194 -16.98 -8.17 14.80
N ASP A 195 -17.62 -8.79 13.81
CA ASP A 195 -17.12 -8.80 12.44
C ASP A 195 -17.19 -7.42 11.76
N SER A 196 -16.32 -7.19 10.79
CA SER A 196 -16.28 -5.95 10.01
C SER A 196 -17.55 -5.71 9.18
N MET A 197 -17.94 -4.45 9.04
CA MET A 197 -19.03 -4.02 8.14
C MET A 197 -18.62 -4.05 6.67
N THR A 198 -17.44 -3.52 6.37
CA THR A 198 -16.80 -3.62 5.06
C THR A 198 -15.36 -4.06 5.24
N SER A 199 -14.84 -4.84 4.30
CA SER A 199 -13.46 -5.29 4.35
C SER A 199 -12.99 -5.79 2.99
N SER A 200 -11.69 -5.60 2.72
CA SER A 200 -11.05 -6.18 1.54
C SER A 200 -9.59 -6.53 1.78
N ILE A 201 -9.08 -7.42 0.94
CA ILE A 201 -7.66 -7.77 0.82
C ILE A 201 -7.24 -7.65 -0.63
N ALA A 202 -6.02 -7.17 -0.87
CA ALA A 202 -5.52 -6.93 -2.22
C ALA A 202 -4.02 -7.17 -2.35
N ILE A 203 -3.61 -7.44 -3.58
CA ILE A 203 -2.21 -7.46 -3.99
C ILE A 203 -2.08 -6.60 -5.23
N THR A 204 -1.14 -5.67 -5.17
CA THR A 204 -0.72 -4.83 -6.30
C THR A 204 0.72 -5.21 -6.65
N SER A 205 1.04 -5.24 -7.94
CA SER A 205 2.42 -5.36 -8.40
C SER A 205 2.63 -4.40 -9.56
N ARG A 206 3.74 -3.67 -9.53
CA ARG A 206 4.14 -2.72 -10.55
C ARG A 206 5.61 -2.94 -10.89
N SER A 207 5.90 -3.19 -12.15
CA SER A 207 7.25 -3.17 -12.70
C SER A 207 7.41 -1.91 -13.53
N THR A 208 8.49 -1.18 -13.31
CA THR A 208 8.90 -0.04 -14.12
C THR A 208 10.27 -0.35 -14.70
N ALA A 209 10.48 -0.11 -15.98
CA ALA A 209 11.78 -0.22 -16.62
C ALA A 209 12.01 1.01 -17.51
N ALA A 210 13.22 1.53 -17.54
CA ALA A 210 13.60 2.61 -18.44
C ALA A 210 14.62 2.12 -19.46
N THR A 211 14.42 2.46 -20.72
CA THR A 211 15.37 2.23 -21.80
C THR A 211 15.80 3.57 -22.36
N CYS A 212 17.07 3.92 -22.23
CA CYS A 212 17.62 5.17 -22.76
C CYS A 212 18.51 4.90 -23.98
N PRO A 213 18.46 5.76 -25.01
CA PRO A 213 19.47 5.78 -26.04
C PRO A 213 20.82 6.16 -25.44
N ASP A 214 21.89 5.73 -26.09
CA ASP A 214 23.28 5.98 -25.67
C ASP A 214 23.75 7.42 -25.88
#